data_AF-A0A4R2P0Y6-F1
#
_entry.id   AF-A0A4R2P0Y6-F1
#
_cell.length_a   1.000
_cell.length_b   1.000
_cell.length_c   1.000
_cell.angle_alpha   90.00
_cell.angle_beta   90.00
_cell.angle_gamma   90.00
#
_symmetry.space_group_name_H-M   'P 1'
#
loop_
_entity.id
_entity.type
_entity.pdbx_description
1 polymer ?
#
loop_
_entity_poly.entity_id
_entity_poly.type
_entity_poly.pdbx_seq_one_letter_code
_entity_poly.pdbx_strand_id
1 'polypeptide(L)' 'MSAPPTLNAKVKVLNMKSKTFKVGRSAKTGRFTTVKKATQRKSTHVVETIKKK' A
#
# COMPACT_ATOMS: atom_id res chain seq x y z
N MET A 1 -10.74 12.34 30.86
CA MET A 1 -9.45 11.74 30.44
C MET A 1 -9.60 11.22 29.02
N SER A 2 -8.88 11.77 28.05
CA SER A 2 -8.93 11.34 26.65
C SER A 2 -8.19 10.02 26.48
N ALA A 3 -8.86 9.01 25.92
CA ALA A 3 -8.29 7.69 25.69
C ALA A 3 -7.02 7.79 24.81
N PRO A 4 -5.93 7.06 25.13
CA PRO A 4 -4.74 7.06 24.31
C PRO A 4 -5.07 6.54 22.90
N PRO A 5 -4.53 7.15 21.84
CA PRO A 5 -4.77 6.69 20.49
C PRO A 5 -4.24 5.25 20.36
N THR A 6 -5.13 4.33 19.98
CA THR A 6 -4.79 2.94 19.73
C THR A 6 -3.66 2.86 18.69
N LEU A 7 -2.78 1.88 18.80
CA LEU A 7 -1.64 1.68 17.88
C LEU A 7 -2.05 1.77 16.40
N ASN A 8 -3.26 1.29 16.07
CA ASN A 8 -3.84 1.35 14.73
C ASN A 8 -4.10 2.78 14.23
N ALA A 9 -4.53 3.69 15.11
CA ALA A 9 -4.71 5.11 14.76
C ALA A 9 -3.35 5.79 14.48
N LYS A 10 -2.33 5.46 15.28
CA LYS A 10 -0.97 6.00 15.10
C LYS A 10 -0.35 5.52 13.77
N VAL A 11 -0.52 4.25 13.43
CA VAL A 11 -0.08 3.68 12.13
C VAL A 11 -0.84 4.28 10.96
N LYS A 12 -2.16 4.49 11.08
CA LYS A 12 -2.97 5.12 10.03
C LYS A 12 -2.54 6.57 9.76
N VAL A 13 -2.24 7.34 10.79
CA VAL A 13 -1.74 8.73 10.66
C VAL A 13 -0.35 8.77 10.02
N LEU A 14 0.54 7.83 10.35
CA LEU A 14 1.85 7.69 9.69
C LEU A 14 1.70 7.33 8.21
N ASN A 15 0.80 6.42 7.86
CA ASN A 15 0.49 6.07 6.46
C ASN A 15 -0.21 7.19 5.67
N MET A 16 -0.95 8.07 6.34
CA MET A 16 -1.52 9.26 5.70
C MET A 16 -0.46 10.35 5.45
N LYS A 17 0.53 10.48 6.34
CA LYS A 17 1.69 11.38 6.15
C LYS A 17 2.71 10.84 5.16
N SER A 18 2.76 9.53 4.92
CA SER A 18 3.71 8.96 3.97
C SER A 18 3.39 9.48 2.57
N LYS A 19 4.37 10.15 1.94
CA LYS A 19 4.35 10.55 0.53
C LYS A 19 4.45 9.33 -0.40
N THR A 20 4.06 8.15 0.05
CA THR A 20 4.16 6.90 -0.70
C THR A 20 2.84 6.15 -0.66
N PHE A 21 2.58 5.36 -1.69
CA PHE A 21 1.44 4.46 -1.74
C PHE A 21 1.83 3.13 -2.36
N LYS A 22 1.14 2.07 -1.96
CA LYS A 22 1.30 0.75 -2.54
C LYS A 22 0.38 0.58 -3.74
N VAL A 23 0.90 0.01 -4.82
CA VAL A 23 0.12 -0.34 -6.02
C VAL A 23 0.50 -1.75 -6.48
N GLY A 24 -0.45 -2.48 -7.03
CA GLY A 24 -0.13 -3.72 -7.72
C GLY A 24 0.36 -3.41 -9.14
N ARG A 25 1.29 -4.20 -9.66
CA ARG A 25 1.78 -4.08 -11.03
C ARG A 25 1.93 -5.46 -11.64
N SER A 26 1.46 -5.65 -12.87
CA SER A 26 1.68 -6.90 -13.59
C SER A 26 3.17 -7.04 -13.92
N ALA A 27 3.78 -8.16 -13.53
CA ALA A 27 5.18 -8.45 -13.85
C ALA A 27 5.40 -8.71 -15.35
N LYS A 28 4.32 -9.07 -16.06
CA LYS A 28 4.38 -9.42 -17.49
C LYS A 28 4.30 -8.20 -18.40
N THR A 29 3.38 -7.28 -18.10
CA THR A 29 3.07 -6.14 -18.98
C THR A 29 3.37 -4.78 -18.37
N GLY A 30 3.70 -4.73 -17.08
CA GLY A 30 3.94 -3.48 -16.35
C GLY A 30 2.67 -2.67 -16.04
N ARG A 31 1.48 -3.15 -16.43
CA ARG A 31 0.21 -2.45 -16.17
C ARG A 31 -0.11 -2.42 -14.68
N PHE A 32 -0.59 -1.27 -14.19
CA PHE A 32 -1.03 -1.13 -12.81
C PHE A 32 -2.34 -1.89 -12.54
N THR A 33 -2.40 -2.52 -11.38
CA THR A 33 -3.54 -3.28 -10.86
C THR A 33 -3.72 -3.00 -9.37
N THR A 34 -4.78 -3.53 -8.78
CA THR A 34 -5.01 -3.40 -7.34
C THR A 34 -3.99 -4.22 -6.54
N VAL A 35 -3.64 -3.73 -5.34
CA VAL A 35 -2.77 -4.45 -4.41
C VAL A 35 -3.37 -5.81 -4.05
N LYS A 36 -4.69 -5.88 -3.83
CA LYS A 36 -5.38 -7.15 -3.54
C LYS A 36 -5.15 -8.21 -4.62
N LYS A 37 -5.28 -7.84 -5.89
CA LYS A 37 -5.04 -8.73 -7.02
C LYS A 37 -3.58 -9.17 -7.09
N ALA A 38 -2.65 -8.24 -6.85
CA ALA A 38 -1.23 -8.55 -6.84
C ALA A 38 -0.84 -9.51 -5.70
N THR A 39 -1.38 -9.30 -4.50
CA THR A 39 -1.16 -10.18 -3.35
C THR A 39 -1.75 -11.57 -3.56
N GLN A 40 -2.91 -11.69 -4.23
CA GLN A 40 -3.51 -12.98 -4.57
C GLN A 40 -2.74 -13.72 -5.67
N ARG A 41 -2.17 -12.98 -6.64
CA ARG A 41 -1.48 -13.56 -7.81
C ARG A 41 0.01 -13.24 -7.83
N LYS A 42 0.72 -13.63 -6.77
CA LYS A 42 2.16 -13.33 -6.56
C LYS A 42 3.07 -13.83 -7.69
N SER A 43 2.68 -14.88 -8.40
CA SER A 43 3.44 -15.42 -9.53
C SER A 43 3.44 -14.53 -10.78
N THR A 44 2.49 -13.60 -10.89
CA THR A 44 2.29 -12.79 -12.11
C THR A 44 2.21 -11.30 -11.86
N HIS A 45 2.14 -10.89 -10.59
CA HIS A 45 1.97 -9.51 -10.17
C HIS A 45 2.85 -9.24 -8.95
N VAL A 46 3.33 -8.01 -8.87
CA VAL A 46 4.19 -7.53 -7.79
C VAL A 46 3.51 -6.34 -7.11
N VAL A 47 3.74 -6.18 -5.81
CA VAL A 47 3.31 -4.99 -5.08
C VAL A 47 4.49 -4.02 -5.00
N GLU A 48 4.35 -2.84 -5.60
CA GLU A 48 5.36 -1.79 -5.59
C GLU A 48 4.92 -0.64 -4.68
N THR A 49 5.90 0.08 -4.14
CA THR A 49 5.65 1.29 -3.33
C THR A 49 6.17 2.50 -4.10
N ILE A 50 5.26 3.39 -4.48
CA ILE A 50 5.55 4.56 -5.32
C ILE A 50 5.51 5.83 -4.47
N LYS A 51 6.45 6.76 -4.71
CA LYS A 51 6.42 8.11 -4.12
C LYS A 51 5.43 8.98 -4.89
N LYS A 52 4.47 9.59 -4.18
CA LYS A 52 3.69 10.74 -4.67
C LYS A 52 4.64 11.94 -4.76
N LYS A 53 4.64 12.61 -5.91
CA LYS A 53 5.30 13.91 -6.07
C LYS A 53 4.53 14.98 -5.32
#